data_AF-M2AHD0-F1
#
_entry.id   AF-M2AHD0-F1
#
_cell.length_a   1.000
_cell.length_b   1.000
_cell.length_c   1.000
_cell.angle_alpha   90.00
_cell.angle_beta   90.00
_cell.angle_gamma   90.00
#
_symmetry.space_group_name_H-M   'P 1'
#
loop_
_entity.id
_entity.type
_entity.pdbx_description
1 polymer ?
#
loop_
_entity_poly.entity_id
_entity_poly.type
_entity_poly.pdbx_seq_one_letter_code
_entity_poly.pdbx_strand_id
1 'polypeptide(L)'
;MSDSKDANGSRGRDLRYTVELDLHLFFTPLMQDWGDGIVMTRTLQLPFPPDGKIAIAGRSIEGDGQPLGYRIRNITWDVDRDRFIATTVADCGGGPLAYIGDDIDRHLTEGWSIGSWQTHYDKSWKSPIGNRFDRAKFDIEVMDEGDLYKLETMPASKRPGAFNELMSALVRLLFNLNNNEALAYVMYKTKTYFQDEKEQSPKFRDAMQGYEEMTSDERDRVRRNVMRRTSRFC
;
A
#
# COMPACT_ATOMS: atom_id res chain seq x y z
N MET A 1 -6.29 50.54 48.42
CA MET A 1 -7.37 50.20 47.47
C MET A 1 -6.73 49.36 46.38
N SER A 2 -6.87 48.06 46.55
CA SER A 2 -6.42 47.04 45.61
C SER A 2 -7.46 46.91 44.52
N ASP A 3 -7.06 47.08 43.26
CA ASP A 3 -7.83 46.62 42.11
C ASP A 3 -6.90 45.79 41.23
N SER A 4 -6.71 44.53 41.63
CA SER A 4 -6.30 43.46 40.74
C SER A 4 -7.49 43.10 39.86
N LYS A 5 -7.56 43.63 38.64
CA LYS A 5 -8.45 43.07 37.63
C LYS A 5 -7.83 41.79 37.13
N ASP A 6 -8.41 40.69 37.59
CA ASP A 6 -8.22 39.34 37.10
C ASP A 6 -8.30 39.32 35.57
N ALA A 7 -7.13 39.25 34.93
CA ALA A 7 -7.00 38.76 33.57
C ALA A 7 -7.32 37.26 33.64
N ASN A 8 -8.61 36.96 33.61
CA ASN A 8 -9.16 35.61 33.58
C ASN A 8 -8.74 35.00 32.23
N GLY A 9 -7.55 34.43 32.22
CA GLY A 9 -6.99 33.73 31.09
C GLY A 9 -7.86 32.53 30.78
N SER A 10 -8.77 32.69 29.82
CA SER A 10 -9.20 31.57 29.01
C SER A 10 -7.97 31.08 28.25
N ARG A 11 -7.17 30.21 28.91
CA ARG A 11 -6.36 29.24 28.19
C ARG A 11 -7.37 28.44 27.37
N GLY A 12 -7.63 28.88 26.14
CA GLY A 12 -8.37 28.10 25.17
C GLY A 12 -7.74 26.73 25.20
N ARG A 13 -8.51 25.71 25.55
CA ARG A 13 -8.05 24.34 25.31
C ARG A 13 -7.78 24.30 23.81
N ASP A 14 -6.54 24.07 23.42
CA ASP A 14 -6.21 23.78 22.03
C ASP A 14 -7.15 22.64 21.61
N LEU A 15 -8.16 22.97 20.82
CA LEU A 15 -9.10 21.99 20.31
C LEU A 15 -8.29 21.11 19.36
N ARG A 16 -8.03 19.88 19.79
CA ARG A 16 -7.36 18.88 18.97
C ARG A 16 -8.39 17.88 18.48
N TYR A 17 -8.45 17.73 17.16
CA TYR A 17 -9.31 16.78 16.47
C TYR A 17 -8.47 15.58 16.10
N THR A 18 -8.81 14.43 16.68
CA THR A 18 -8.17 13.16 16.33
C THR A 18 -8.65 12.74 14.95
N VAL A 19 -7.72 12.49 14.04
CA VAL A 19 -8.00 11.96 12.71
C VAL A 19 -7.26 10.66 12.52
N GLU A 20 -7.96 9.60 12.17
CA GLU A 20 -7.40 8.34 11.70
C GLU A 20 -7.41 8.39 10.17
N LEU A 21 -6.23 8.51 9.58
CA LEU A 21 -6.04 8.71 8.15
C LEU A 21 -5.56 7.41 7.51
N ASP A 22 -6.37 6.85 6.63
CA ASP A 22 -6.02 5.70 5.81
C ASP A 22 -5.41 6.18 4.47
N LEU A 23 -4.15 5.84 4.24
CA LEU A 23 -3.45 6.00 2.99
C LEU A 23 -3.62 4.73 2.15
N HIS A 24 -4.24 4.88 0.99
CA HIS A 24 -4.30 3.83 -0.03
C HIS A 24 -3.12 4.02 -0.98
N LEU A 25 -2.14 3.12 -0.90
CA LEU A 25 -0.98 3.08 -1.78
C LEU A 25 -1.29 2.23 -3.00
N PHE A 26 -1.19 2.84 -4.18
CA PHE A 26 -1.30 2.14 -5.46
C PHE A 26 0.04 2.14 -6.18
N PHE A 27 0.44 0.98 -6.70
CA PHE A 27 1.61 0.85 -7.56
C PHE A 27 1.15 0.66 -9.00
N THR A 28 1.33 1.65 -9.86
CA THR A 28 0.80 1.64 -11.24
C THR A 28 1.90 1.24 -12.23
N PRO A 29 1.65 0.28 -13.16
CA PRO A 29 0.34 -0.28 -13.53
C PRO A 29 -0.08 -1.56 -12.78
N LEU A 30 0.74 -2.06 -11.83
CA LEU A 30 0.50 -3.32 -11.11
C LEU A 30 -0.91 -3.40 -10.47
N MET A 31 -1.39 -2.29 -9.90
CA MET A 31 -2.66 -2.17 -9.21
C MET A 31 -3.63 -1.23 -9.94
N GLN A 32 -3.41 -1.01 -11.24
CA GLN A 32 -4.26 -0.12 -12.03
C GLN A 32 -5.69 -0.67 -12.16
N ASP A 33 -6.66 0.25 -12.18
CA ASP A 33 -8.06 0.04 -12.52
C ASP A 33 -8.92 -0.78 -11.53
N TRP A 34 -8.35 -1.48 -10.53
CA TRP A 34 -9.13 -2.35 -9.63
C TRP A 34 -8.56 -2.51 -8.20
N GLY A 35 -9.45 -2.35 -7.21
CA GLY A 35 -9.32 -2.78 -5.81
C GLY A 35 -8.77 -1.75 -4.81
N ASP A 36 -8.40 -2.19 -3.60
CA ASP A 36 -8.26 -1.31 -2.42
C ASP A 36 -6.86 -0.70 -2.21
N GLY A 37 -5.88 -1.10 -3.03
CA GLY A 37 -4.47 -0.75 -2.82
C GLY A 37 -3.91 -1.31 -1.49
N ILE A 38 -2.66 -1.00 -1.16
CA ILE A 38 -2.13 -1.30 0.18
C ILE A 38 -2.61 -0.20 1.12
N VAL A 39 -3.43 -0.55 2.10
CA VAL A 39 -3.92 0.41 3.09
C VAL A 39 -2.93 0.49 4.26
N MET A 40 -2.49 1.71 4.53
CA MET A 40 -1.69 2.07 5.71
C MET A 40 -2.42 3.15 6.49
N THR A 41 -2.51 3.02 7.81
CA THR A 41 -3.21 3.98 8.65
C THR A 41 -2.26 4.77 9.54
N ARG A 42 -2.66 6.00 9.86
CA ARG A 42 -1.94 6.85 10.80
C ARG A 42 -2.89 7.74 11.57
N THR A 43 -2.67 7.87 12.88
CA THR A 43 -3.40 8.81 13.72
C THR A 43 -2.71 10.18 13.74
N LEU A 44 -3.47 11.23 13.46
CA LEU A 44 -3.05 12.63 13.45
C LEU A 44 -3.89 13.43 14.45
N GLN A 45 -3.32 14.54 14.93
CA GLN A 45 -4.00 15.51 15.78
C GLN A 45 -4.01 16.86 15.06
N LEU A 46 -5.19 17.29 14.62
CA LEU A 46 -5.35 18.56 13.90
C LEU A 46 -5.86 19.65 14.84
N PRO A 47 -5.38 20.90 14.70
CA PRO A 47 -5.90 22.03 15.48
C PRO A 47 -7.23 22.57 14.93
N PHE A 48 -7.76 21.96 13.87
CA PHE A 48 -9.02 22.30 13.21
C PHE A 48 -9.74 21.01 12.78
N PRO A 49 -11.08 21.04 12.61
CA PRO A 49 -11.81 19.90 12.05
C PRO A 49 -11.28 19.57 10.65
N PRO A 50 -11.09 18.28 10.31
CA PRO A 50 -10.61 17.90 8.98
C PRO A 50 -11.58 18.36 7.89
N ASP A 51 -11.04 18.84 6.77
CA ASP A 51 -11.79 19.27 5.58
C ASP A 51 -11.11 18.73 4.31
N GLY A 52 -11.89 18.28 3.33
CA GLY A 52 -11.37 17.66 2.10
C GLY A 52 -10.70 18.62 1.10
N LYS A 53 -10.67 19.92 1.42
CA LYS A 53 -9.89 20.95 0.73
C LYS A 53 -8.50 21.13 1.34
N ILE A 54 -8.23 20.51 2.48
CA ILE A 54 -6.97 20.60 3.18
C ILE A 54 -6.06 19.45 2.75
N ALA A 55 -4.80 19.79 2.47
CA ALA A 55 -3.73 18.82 2.32
C ALA A 55 -2.88 18.84 3.59
N ILE A 56 -2.52 17.65 4.07
CA ILE A 56 -1.62 17.48 5.21
C ILE A 56 -0.24 17.20 4.66
N ALA A 57 0.71 18.08 4.97
CA ALA A 57 2.08 18.00 4.47
C ALA A 57 3.08 18.22 5.61
N GLY A 58 4.32 17.80 5.37
CA GLY A 58 5.45 18.14 6.22
C GLY A 58 6.36 16.97 6.52
N ARG A 59 7.57 17.28 7.01
CA ARG A 59 8.63 16.28 7.23
C ARG A 59 8.23 15.11 8.12
N SER A 60 7.39 15.34 9.12
CA SER A 60 6.91 14.27 10.00
C SER A 60 5.95 13.30 9.29
N ILE A 61 5.46 13.65 8.11
CA ILE A 61 4.42 12.92 7.36
C ILE A 61 4.93 12.38 6.03
N GLU A 62 5.75 13.16 5.32
CA GLU A 62 6.29 12.84 3.99
C GLU A 62 7.82 12.67 3.98
N GLY A 63 8.46 12.70 5.15
CA GLY A 63 9.92 12.59 5.28
C GLY A 63 10.67 13.78 4.67
N ASP A 64 11.82 13.51 4.05
CA ASP A 64 12.68 14.53 3.42
C ASP A 64 12.32 14.82 1.94
N GLY A 65 11.17 14.32 1.47
CA GLY A 65 10.67 14.58 0.11
C GLY A 65 10.18 16.02 -0.10
N GLN A 66 9.87 16.37 -1.36
CA GLN A 66 9.13 17.61 -1.64
C GLN A 66 7.71 17.48 -1.07
N PRO A 67 7.23 18.43 -0.25
CA PRO A 67 5.91 18.33 0.37
C PRO A 67 4.82 18.57 -0.67
N LEU A 68 4.31 17.49 -1.25
CA LEU A 68 3.16 17.51 -2.16
C LEU A 68 1.85 17.54 -1.37
N GLY A 69 1.88 17.00 -0.15
CA GLY A 69 0.80 16.89 0.79
C GLY A 69 -0.18 15.76 0.47
N TYR A 70 -0.72 15.14 1.51
CA TYR A 70 -1.81 14.19 1.42
C TYR A 70 -3.14 14.92 1.49
N ARG A 71 -3.89 14.93 0.38
CA ARG A 71 -5.25 15.48 0.38
C ARG A 71 -6.17 14.55 1.16
N ILE A 72 -6.84 15.10 2.17
CA ILE A 72 -7.84 14.37 2.95
C ILE A 72 -9.11 14.17 2.09
N ARG A 73 -9.69 12.98 2.12
CA ARG A 73 -10.92 12.59 1.41
C ARG A 73 -11.80 11.73 2.32
N ASN A 74 -13.06 11.53 1.91
CA ASN A 74 -14.02 10.61 2.55
C ASN A 74 -14.11 10.75 4.08
N ILE A 75 -14.14 12.00 4.57
CA ILE A 75 -14.13 12.30 6.00
C ILE A 75 -15.46 11.86 6.62
N THR A 76 -15.37 11.02 7.65
CA THR A 76 -16.49 10.52 8.43
C THR A 76 -16.22 10.76 9.91
N TRP A 77 -17.26 11.13 10.65
CA TRP A 77 -17.17 11.22 12.11
C TRP A 77 -17.54 9.86 12.73
N ASP A 78 -16.58 9.23 13.39
CA ASP A 78 -16.80 8.02 14.18
C ASP A 78 -17.27 8.43 15.57
N VAL A 79 -18.59 8.41 15.76
CA VAL A 79 -19.27 8.79 17.01
C VAL A 79 -18.85 7.87 18.16
N ASP A 80 -18.66 6.58 17.90
CA ASP A 80 -18.38 5.59 18.95
C ASP A 80 -16.99 5.76 19.53
N ARG A 81 -16.05 6.29 18.74
CA ARG A 81 -14.64 6.47 19.14
C ARG A 81 -14.19 7.92 19.27
N ASP A 82 -15.11 8.86 19.13
CA ASP A 82 -14.89 10.31 19.24
C ASP A 82 -13.70 10.77 18.37
N ARG A 83 -13.67 10.33 17.10
CA ARG A 83 -12.60 10.68 16.15
C ARG A 83 -13.10 10.79 14.72
N PHE A 84 -12.37 11.51 13.89
CA PHE A 84 -12.58 11.50 12.45
C PHE A 84 -11.84 10.33 11.81
N ILE A 85 -12.48 9.72 10.83
CA ILE A 85 -11.87 8.77 9.90
C ILE A 85 -11.78 9.48 8.56
N ALA A 86 -10.66 9.37 7.88
CA ALA A 86 -10.50 9.91 6.54
C ALA A 86 -9.60 9.02 5.69
N THR A 87 -9.66 9.21 4.38
CA THR A 87 -8.79 8.52 3.43
C THR A 87 -7.93 9.49 2.65
N THR A 88 -6.80 9.02 2.17
CA THR A 88 -5.96 9.67 1.18
C THR A 88 -5.39 8.61 0.23
N VAL A 89 -4.80 9.05 -0.87
CA VAL A 89 -4.30 8.16 -1.92
C VAL A 89 -2.92 8.64 -2.32
N ALA A 90 -1.98 7.71 -2.49
CA ALA A 90 -0.73 7.97 -3.18
C ALA A 90 -0.53 6.95 -4.28
N ASP A 91 -0.28 7.46 -5.47
CA ASP A 91 0.01 6.67 -6.67
C ASP A 91 1.53 6.65 -6.89
N CYS A 92 2.16 5.52 -6.63
CA CYS A 92 3.54 5.23 -6.98
C CYS A 92 3.57 4.67 -8.41
N GLY A 93 3.80 5.54 -9.40
CA GLY A 93 3.79 5.16 -10.82
C GLY A 93 5.18 4.95 -11.42
N GLY A 94 5.29 3.94 -12.29
CA GLY A 94 6.34 3.90 -13.33
C GLY A 94 7.76 3.58 -12.87
N GLY A 95 7.93 2.99 -11.68
CA GLY A 95 9.21 2.45 -11.21
C GLY A 95 9.29 0.92 -11.30
N PRO A 96 10.48 0.32 -11.15
CA PRO A 96 10.63 -1.13 -10.99
C PRO A 96 9.89 -1.67 -9.75
N LEU A 97 9.38 -2.90 -9.84
CA LEU A 97 8.75 -3.61 -8.71
C LEU A 97 9.68 -3.70 -7.50
N ALA A 98 11.00 -3.70 -7.73
CA ALA A 98 12.03 -3.70 -6.70
C ALA A 98 11.84 -2.56 -5.68
N TYR A 99 11.37 -1.38 -6.10
CA TYR A 99 11.20 -0.23 -5.21
C TYR A 99 9.97 -0.32 -4.30
N ILE A 100 9.03 -1.24 -4.55
CA ILE A 100 7.80 -1.35 -3.75
C ILE A 100 8.12 -1.60 -2.26
N GLY A 101 9.15 -2.41 -1.98
CA GLY A 101 9.59 -2.65 -0.61
C GLY A 101 10.07 -1.37 0.07
N ASP A 102 10.92 -0.60 -0.62
CA ASP A 102 11.48 0.66 -0.10
C ASP A 102 10.39 1.71 0.11
N ASP A 103 9.41 1.79 -0.80
CA ASP A 103 8.28 2.69 -0.66
C ASP A 103 7.44 2.36 0.58
N ILE A 104 7.14 1.07 0.82
CA ILE A 104 6.40 0.66 2.02
C ILE A 104 7.20 0.97 3.29
N ASP A 105 8.50 0.63 3.30
CA ASP A 105 9.38 0.86 4.46
C ASP A 105 9.56 2.34 4.79
N ARG A 106 9.59 3.21 3.77
CA ARG A 106 9.60 4.66 3.92
C ARG A 106 8.37 5.13 4.70
N HIS A 107 7.18 4.71 4.30
CA HIS A 107 5.94 5.06 5.02
C HIS A 107 5.94 4.48 6.44
N LEU A 108 6.41 3.25 6.65
CA LEU A 108 6.55 2.69 8.00
C LEU A 108 7.47 3.55 8.89
N THR A 109 8.60 4.02 8.35
CA THR A 109 9.55 4.89 9.04
C THR A 109 8.97 6.27 9.36
N GLU A 110 8.10 6.78 8.49
CA GLU A 110 7.36 8.03 8.70
C GLU A 110 6.23 7.90 9.75
N GLY A 111 5.99 6.70 10.27
CA GLY A 111 5.03 6.44 11.34
C GLY A 111 3.65 5.97 10.86
N TRP A 112 3.55 5.52 9.61
CA TRP A 112 2.38 4.80 9.12
C TRP A 112 2.41 3.35 9.61
N SER A 113 1.23 2.74 9.74
CA SER A 113 1.09 1.33 10.13
C SER A 113 0.26 0.59 9.10
N ILE A 114 0.64 -0.65 8.76
CA ILE A 114 -0.15 -1.44 7.81
C ILE A 114 -1.50 -1.78 8.45
N GLY A 115 -2.59 -1.46 7.77
CA GLY A 115 -3.92 -1.55 8.35
C GLY A 115 -4.88 -0.51 7.78
N SER A 116 -6.17 -0.78 7.98
CA SER A 116 -7.24 0.20 7.85
C SER A 116 -7.86 0.47 9.22
N TRP A 117 -8.53 1.62 9.38
CA TRP A 117 -9.39 1.89 10.54
C TRP A 117 -10.40 0.76 10.81
N GLN A 118 -10.80 0.02 9.77
CA GLN A 118 -11.73 -1.11 9.86
C GLN A 118 -11.20 -2.23 10.76
N THR A 119 -9.87 -2.39 10.88
CA THR A 119 -9.24 -3.40 11.75
C THR A 119 -9.59 -3.25 13.21
N HIS A 120 -9.93 -2.03 13.63
CA HIS A 120 -10.38 -1.76 14.99
C HIS A 120 -11.81 -2.28 15.24
N TYR A 121 -12.64 -2.42 14.20
CA TYR A 121 -13.97 -3.04 14.26
C TYR A 121 -13.93 -4.55 13.95
N ASP A 122 -13.08 -4.94 12.99
CA ASP A 122 -12.91 -6.33 12.58
C ASP A 122 -11.51 -6.85 12.94
N LYS A 123 -11.45 -7.50 14.11
CA LYS A 123 -10.23 -8.17 14.60
C LYS A 123 -9.83 -9.39 13.78
N SER A 124 -10.68 -9.86 12.87
CA SER A 124 -10.37 -10.97 11.97
C SER A 124 -9.57 -10.51 10.74
N TRP A 125 -9.55 -9.20 10.46
CA TRP A 125 -8.73 -8.63 9.40
C TRP A 125 -7.24 -8.85 9.69
N LYS A 126 -6.53 -9.38 8.71
CA LYS A 126 -5.08 -9.55 8.74
C LYS A 126 -4.49 -8.84 7.55
N SER A 127 -3.43 -8.07 7.78
CA SER A 127 -2.62 -7.47 6.72
C SER A 127 -2.25 -8.53 5.67
N PRO A 128 -2.62 -8.32 4.39
CA PRO A 128 -2.22 -9.21 3.29
C PRO A 128 -0.70 -9.32 3.11
N ILE A 129 0.05 -8.30 3.53
CA ILE A 129 1.52 -8.22 3.45
C ILE A 129 2.22 -8.58 4.76
N GLY A 130 1.48 -8.94 5.83
CA GLY A 130 2.05 -9.18 7.15
C GLY A 130 2.64 -7.91 7.78
N ASN A 131 3.62 -8.09 8.69
CA ASN A 131 4.21 -7.00 9.48
C ASN A 131 5.62 -6.58 9.07
N ARG A 132 6.31 -7.29 8.16
CA ARG A 132 7.69 -6.95 7.77
C ARG A 132 8.01 -7.45 6.37
N PHE A 133 8.34 -6.53 5.48
CA PHE A 133 9.24 -6.81 4.36
C PHE A 133 10.67 -6.75 4.93
N ASP A 134 11.51 -7.75 4.66
CA ASP A 134 12.87 -7.82 5.23
C ASP A 134 13.88 -7.22 4.24
N ARG A 135 13.99 -5.88 4.24
CA ARG A 135 14.90 -5.10 3.37
C ARG A 135 16.34 -5.58 3.43
N ALA A 136 16.81 -6.07 4.58
CA ALA A 136 18.21 -6.49 4.75
C ALA A 136 18.62 -7.64 3.80
N LYS A 137 17.64 -8.33 3.19
CA LYS A 137 17.89 -9.40 2.22
C LYS A 137 18.00 -8.93 0.77
N PHE A 138 17.71 -7.66 0.47
CA PHE A 138 17.70 -7.15 -0.89
C PHE A 138 18.41 -5.79 -0.94
N ASP A 139 19.69 -5.84 -1.31
CA ASP A 139 20.52 -4.64 -1.48
C ASP A 139 20.28 -4.03 -2.87
N ILE A 140 19.19 -3.25 -2.98
CA ILE A 140 18.80 -2.54 -4.21
C ILE A 140 19.84 -1.51 -4.61
N GLU A 141 20.59 -0.97 -3.64
CA GLU A 141 21.48 0.19 -3.81
C GLU A 141 22.68 -0.07 -4.73
N VAL A 142 22.96 -1.33 -5.06
CA VAL A 142 24.10 -1.74 -5.91
C VAL A 142 23.72 -1.88 -7.39
N MET A 143 22.43 -1.99 -7.72
CA MET A 143 21.97 -2.20 -9.10
C MET A 143 21.50 -0.89 -9.72
N ASP A 144 21.78 -0.70 -11.02
CA ASP A 144 21.17 0.40 -11.75
C ASP A 144 19.68 0.12 -12.02
N GLU A 145 18.90 1.18 -12.26
CA GLU A 145 17.46 1.07 -12.46
C GLU A 145 17.09 0.16 -13.64
N GLY A 146 17.90 0.16 -14.71
CA GLY A 146 17.69 -0.68 -15.89
C GLY A 146 17.82 -2.17 -15.57
N ASP A 147 18.75 -2.54 -14.70
CA ASP A 147 18.93 -3.90 -14.22
C ASP A 147 17.79 -4.35 -13.30
N LEU A 148 17.19 -3.43 -12.55
CA LEU A 148 16.01 -3.73 -11.74
C LEU A 148 14.79 -4.08 -12.60
N TYR A 149 14.55 -3.37 -13.71
CA TYR A 149 13.49 -3.75 -14.67
C TYR A 149 13.74 -5.12 -15.29
N LYS A 150 15.01 -5.49 -15.56
CA LYS A 150 15.34 -6.82 -16.08
C LYS A 150 14.98 -7.93 -15.08
N LEU A 151 15.02 -7.69 -13.78
CA LEU A 151 14.59 -8.68 -12.77
C LEU A 151 13.11 -9.08 -12.96
N GLU A 152 12.26 -8.19 -13.45
CA GLU A 152 10.83 -8.45 -13.62
C GLU A 152 10.56 -9.50 -14.71
N THR A 153 11.35 -9.47 -15.78
CA THR A 153 11.18 -10.31 -16.96
C THR A 153 12.09 -11.55 -16.96
N MET A 154 13.13 -11.56 -16.13
CA MET A 154 14.07 -12.69 -16.04
C MET A 154 13.44 -13.97 -15.48
N PRO A 155 13.87 -15.16 -15.94
CA PRO A 155 13.46 -16.42 -15.36
C PRO A 155 13.80 -16.50 -13.86
N ALA A 156 12.88 -17.03 -13.05
CA ALA A 156 13.03 -17.11 -11.59
C ALA A 156 14.35 -17.75 -11.12
N SER A 157 14.89 -18.72 -11.86
CA SER A 157 16.15 -19.41 -11.56
C SER A 157 17.39 -18.53 -11.69
N LYS A 158 17.31 -17.40 -12.41
CA LYS A 158 18.40 -16.46 -12.63
C LYS A 158 18.31 -15.20 -11.76
N ARG A 159 17.27 -15.09 -10.93
CA ARG A 159 17.00 -13.89 -10.11
C ARG A 159 17.48 -14.08 -8.68
N PRO A 160 17.78 -12.97 -7.97
CA PRO A 160 17.97 -13.00 -6.52
C PRO A 160 16.77 -13.64 -5.81
N GLY A 161 17.04 -14.44 -4.77
CA GLY A 161 16.01 -15.11 -3.98
C GLY A 161 15.01 -14.12 -3.38
N ALA A 162 15.49 -13.00 -2.84
CA ALA A 162 14.66 -11.96 -2.25
C ALA A 162 13.69 -11.32 -3.27
N PHE A 163 14.11 -11.13 -4.53
CA PHE A 163 13.20 -10.65 -5.58
C PHE A 163 12.11 -11.69 -5.92
N ASN A 164 12.44 -12.98 -5.91
CA ASN A 164 11.44 -14.04 -6.07
C ASN A 164 10.44 -14.08 -4.90
N GLU A 165 10.89 -13.79 -3.68
CA GLU A 165 10.03 -13.65 -2.50
C GLU A 165 9.11 -12.43 -2.64
N LEU A 166 9.64 -11.28 -3.04
CA LEU A 166 8.87 -10.08 -3.36
C LEU A 166 7.79 -10.37 -4.42
N MET A 167 8.15 -10.99 -5.55
CA MET A 167 7.19 -11.37 -6.59
C MET A 167 6.08 -12.29 -6.05
N SER A 168 6.41 -13.20 -5.14
CA SER A 168 5.45 -14.12 -4.54
C SER A 168 4.52 -13.43 -3.54
N ALA A 169 5.04 -12.49 -2.77
CA ALA A 169 4.25 -11.60 -1.91
C ALA A 169 3.34 -10.70 -2.76
N LEU A 170 3.89 -10.14 -3.85
CA LEU A 170 3.26 -9.52 -5.03
C LEU A 170 1.92 -10.15 -5.39
N VAL A 171 2.07 -11.36 -5.91
CA VAL A 171 0.97 -12.21 -6.36
C VAL A 171 -0.06 -12.43 -5.25
N ARG A 172 0.39 -12.78 -4.04
CA ARG A 172 -0.51 -13.05 -2.92
C ARG A 172 -1.32 -11.81 -2.54
N LEU A 173 -0.68 -10.66 -2.52
CA LEU A 173 -1.28 -9.37 -2.21
C LEU A 173 -2.38 -9.03 -3.21
N LEU A 174 -2.08 -9.09 -4.51
CA LEU A 174 -3.04 -8.83 -5.58
C LEU A 174 -4.28 -9.73 -5.46
N PHE A 175 -4.11 -11.03 -5.24
CA PHE A 175 -5.24 -11.95 -5.03
C PHE A 175 -6.03 -11.68 -3.74
N ASN A 176 -5.38 -11.16 -2.69
CA ASN A 176 -6.08 -10.85 -1.44
C ASN A 176 -6.94 -9.60 -1.55
N LEU A 177 -6.42 -8.60 -2.24
CA LEU A 177 -7.10 -7.32 -2.44
C LEU A 177 -8.08 -7.36 -3.62
N ASN A 178 -8.10 -8.47 -4.36
CA ASN A 178 -8.76 -8.58 -5.66
C ASN A 178 -8.27 -7.49 -6.65
N ASN A 179 -7.02 -7.06 -6.51
CA ASN A 179 -6.36 -6.12 -7.42
C ASN A 179 -5.82 -6.91 -8.61
N ASN A 180 -6.28 -6.58 -9.82
CA ASN A 180 -5.78 -7.13 -11.08
C ASN A 180 -5.49 -8.65 -11.02
N GLU A 181 -6.51 -9.46 -10.67
CA GLU A 181 -6.32 -10.90 -10.44
C GLU A 181 -5.80 -11.65 -11.65
N ALA A 182 -6.12 -11.17 -12.86
CA ALA A 182 -5.60 -11.72 -14.10
C ALA A 182 -4.08 -11.57 -14.17
N LEU A 183 -3.55 -10.36 -13.92
CA LEU A 183 -2.11 -10.13 -13.82
C LEU A 183 -1.48 -10.96 -12.70
N ALA A 184 -2.12 -11.03 -11.53
CA ALA A 184 -1.65 -11.84 -10.40
C ALA A 184 -1.51 -13.32 -10.77
N TYR A 185 -2.49 -13.85 -11.52
CA TYR A 185 -2.45 -15.20 -12.04
C TYR A 185 -1.31 -15.41 -13.04
N VAL A 186 -1.12 -14.48 -13.97
CA VAL A 186 -0.04 -14.56 -14.95
C VAL A 186 1.32 -14.54 -14.25
N MET A 187 1.56 -13.58 -13.35
CA MET A 187 2.76 -13.52 -12.52
C MET A 187 2.96 -14.82 -11.73
N TYR A 188 1.88 -15.41 -11.19
CA TYR A 188 1.95 -16.69 -10.50
C TYR A 188 2.42 -17.83 -11.42
N LYS A 189 1.94 -17.87 -12.67
CA LYS A 189 2.19 -18.92 -13.66
C LYS A 189 3.52 -18.78 -14.38
N THR A 190 3.86 -17.58 -14.82
CA THR A 190 5.07 -17.32 -15.62
C THR A 190 6.25 -16.93 -14.76
N LYS A 191 6.00 -16.45 -13.53
CA LYS A 191 7.00 -15.84 -12.65
C LYS A 191 7.61 -14.56 -13.20
N THR A 192 7.00 -13.96 -14.21
CA THR A 192 7.47 -12.72 -14.85
C THR A 192 6.42 -11.64 -14.75
N TYR A 193 6.85 -10.40 -14.92
CA TYR A 193 6.01 -9.22 -15.04
C TYR A 193 6.55 -8.35 -16.18
N PHE A 194 5.65 -7.68 -16.89
CA PHE A 194 5.96 -6.78 -18.01
C PHE A 194 5.14 -5.51 -17.83
N GLN A 195 5.81 -4.36 -17.87
CA GLN A 195 5.15 -3.06 -17.80
C GLN A 195 4.56 -2.62 -19.15
N ASP A 196 5.25 -2.95 -20.25
CA ASP A 196 4.76 -2.69 -21.61
C ASP A 196 4.15 -3.97 -22.21
N GLU A 197 2.91 -3.87 -22.69
CA GLU A 197 2.20 -4.94 -23.40
C GLU A 197 2.98 -5.45 -24.61
N LYS A 198 3.74 -4.58 -25.30
CA LYS A 198 4.53 -4.93 -26.48
C LYS A 198 5.68 -5.89 -26.17
N GLU A 199 6.16 -5.89 -24.94
CA GLU A 199 7.26 -6.75 -24.49
C GLU A 199 6.78 -8.10 -23.96
N GLN A 200 5.46 -8.30 -23.83
CA GLN A 200 4.90 -9.51 -23.26
C GLN A 200 5.21 -10.75 -24.10
N SER A 201 5.89 -11.71 -23.46
CA SER A 201 6.14 -13.03 -24.05
C SER A 201 4.82 -13.73 -24.44
N PRO A 202 4.80 -14.60 -25.47
CA PRO A 202 3.61 -15.36 -25.84
C PRO A 202 2.99 -16.12 -24.66
N LYS A 203 3.82 -16.78 -23.84
CA LYS A 203 3.38 -17.49 -22.64
C LYS A 203 2.66 -16.59 -21.61
N PHE A 204 3.06 -15.32 -21.52
CA PHE A 204 2.41 -14.35 -20.65
C PHE A 204 1.00 -14.02 -21.15
N ARG A 205 0.88 -13.74 -22.45
CA ARG A 205 -0.41 -13.46 -23.10
C ARG A 205 -1.35 -14.66 -23.06
N ASP A 206 -0.85 -15.86 -23.33
CA ASP A 206 -1.62 -17.10 -23.26
C ASP A 206 -2.17 -17.35 -21.84
N ALA A 207 -1.36 -17.04 -20.81
CA ALA A 207 -1.80 -17.16 -19.42
C ALA A 207 -2.85 -16.11 -19.05
N MET A 208 -2.76 -14.90 -19.61
CA MET A 208 -3.73 -13.83 -19.37
C MET A 208 -5.09 -14.22 -19.96
N GLN A 209 -5.12 -14.57 -21.26
CA GLN A 209 -6.32 -15.04 -21.93
C GLN A 209 -6.91 -16.27 -21.24
N GLY A 210 -6.05 -17.24 -20.86
CA GLY A 210 -6.50 -18.44 -20.18
C GLY A 210 -7.10 -18.19 -18.79
N TYR A 211 -6.85 -17.05 -18.14
CA TYR A 211 -7.54 -16.65 -16.91
C TYR A 211 -8.90 -16.00 -17.19
N GLU A 212 -8.98 -15.16 -18.23
CA GLU A 212 -10.22 -14.52 -18.66
C GLU A 212 -11.28 -15.55 -19.05
N GLU A 213 -10.86 -16.66 -19.65
CA GLU A 213 -11.72 -17.79 -20.04
C GLU A 213 -12.13 -18.69 -18.85
N MET A 214 -11.53 -18.52 -17.66
CA MET A 214 -11.89 -19.32 -16.48
C MET A 214 -13.27 -18.98 -15.93
N THR A 215 -13.97 -20.00 -15.46
CA THR A 215 -15.17 -19.86 -14.64
C THR A 215 -14.85 -19.30 -13.25
N SER A 216 -15.86 -18.78 -12.55
CA SER A 216 -15.71 -18.28 -11.17
C SER A 216 -15.12 -19.34 -10.23
N ASP A 217 -15.59 -20.60 -10.34
CA ASP A 217 -15.13 -21.70 -9.50
C ASP A 217 -13.64 -22.03 -9.72
N GLU A 218 -13.16 -21.91 -10.95
CA GLU A 218 -11.76 -22.12 -11.29
C GLU A 218 -10.89 -20.99 -10.73
N ARG A 219 -11.32 -19.74 -10.87
CA ARG A 219 -10.64 -18.57 -10.28
C ARG A 219 -10.56 -18.69 -8.75
N ASP A 220 -11.64 -19.13 -8.10
CA ASP A 220 -11.64 -19.39 -6.65
C ASP A 220 -10.70 -20.53 -6.22
N ARG A 221 -10.58 -21.58 -7.04
CA ARG A 221 -9.59 -22.65 -6.79
C ARG A 221 -8.17 -22.14 -6.95
N VAL A 222 -7.91 -21.30 -7.95
CA VAL A 222 -6.61 -20.65 -8.16
C VAL A 222 -6.26 -19.80 -6.94
N ARG A 223 -7.15 -18.89 -6.53
CA ARG A 223 -6.97 -18.01 -5.38
C ARG A 223 -6.63 -18.79 -4.10
N ARG A 224 -7.43 -19.81 -3.77
CA ARG A 224 -7.17 -20.69 -2.61
C ARG A 224 -5.82 -21.40 -2.70
N ASN A 225 -5.43 -21.85 -3.89
CA ASN A 225 -4.15 -22.52 -4.10
C ASN A 225 -2.97 -21.57 -3.94
N VAL A 226 -3.07 -20.36 -4.48
CA VAL A 226 -2.05 -19.31 -4.30
C VAL A 226 -1.89 -19.02 -2.81
N MET A 227 -2.98 -18.71 -2.12
CA MET A 227 -2.99 -18.41 -0.70
C MET A 227 -2.37 -19.52 0.17
N ARG A 228 -2.64 -20.78 -0.16
CA ARG A 228 -2.03 -21.93 0.52
C ARG A 228 -0.52 -22.02 0.26
N ARG A 229 -0.07 -21.81 -0.97
CA ARG A 229 1.33 -22.02 -1.37
C ARG A 229 2.25 -20.86 -0.99
N THR A 230 1.75 -19.64 -0.96
CA THR A 230 2.52 -18.44 -0.59
C THR A 230 2.53 -18.17 0.91
N SER A 231 1.81 -18.97 1.71
CA SER A 231 1.77 -18.87 3.19
C SER A 231 3.10 -19.14 3.90
N ARG A 232 4.08 -19.77 3.23
CA ARG A 232 5.38 -20.16 3.81
C ARG A 232 6.50 -19.14 3.64
N PHE A 233 6.22 -18.00 3.01
CA PHE A 233 7.23 -17.00 2.63
C PHE A 233 7.13 -15.69 3.43
N CYS A 234 6.44 -15.72 4.58
CA CYS A 234 6.32 -14.61 5.53
C CYS A 234 6.78 -15.06 6.91
#